data_AF-A0A6H1W5A6-F1
#
_entry.id   AF-A0A6H1W5A6-F1
#
_cell.length_a   1.000
_cell.length_b   1.000
_cell.length_c   1.000
_cell.angle_alpha   90.00
_cell.angle_beta   90.00
_cell.angle_gamma   90.00
#
_symmetry.space_group_name_H-M   'P 1'
#
loop_
_entity.id
_entity.type
_entity.pdbx_description
1 polymer ?
#
loop_
_entity_poly.entity_id
_entity_poly.type
_entity_poly.pdbx_seq_one_letter_code
_entity_poly.pdbx_strand_id
1 'polypeptide(L)'
;MNCRVCGSELSDGTLFCGNCGSSVTAARVRPPAVADSRPSDTSIVERLPKPAVAGRFPGAEPLDDAPILVEDLDAAPPVEEAQVTYTLSFSTGPSVEVSGTGLIGRRPITQPGEQVDQLITVDDPARSVSKTHLEFGIEAGELWICDRYSGNGTVAHPLGGVARLCEAGRRYRVTRGTRVEIGDQWFDVS
;
A
#
# COMPACT_ATOMS: atom_id res chain seq x y z
N MET A 1 -37.35 2.09 19.07
CA MET A 1 -37.14 1.10 17.95
C MET A 1 -35.80 0.40 18.21
N ASN A 2 -35.54 -0.80 17.70
CA ASN A 2 -34.23 -1.47 17.87
C ASN A 2 -33.43 -1.44 16.56
N CYS A 3 -32.11 -1.33 16.67
CA CYS A 3 -31.22 -1.40 15.52
C CYS A 3 -31.28 -2.80 14.89
N ARG A 4 -31.53 -2.89 13.58
CA ARG A 4 -31.56 -4.19 12.87
C ARG A 4 -30.20 -4.86 12.71
N VAL A 5 -29.11 -4.12 12.92
CA VAL A 5 -27.74 -4.63 12.76
C VAL A 5 -27.18 -5.14 14.08
N CYS A 6 -27.39 -4.41 15.20
CA CYS A 6 -26.80 -4.78 16.49
C CYS A 6 -27.80 -4.95 17.64
N GLY A 7 -29.10 -4.72 17.41
CA GLY A 7 -30.16 -4.93 18.41
C GLY A 7 -30.34 -3.81 19.46
N SER A 8 -29.45 -2.82 19.50
CA SER A 8 -29.51 -1.74 20.50
C SER A 8 -30.82 -0.95 20.43
N GLU A 9 -31.32 -0.48 21.58
CA GLU A 9 -32.45 0.46 21.62
C GLU A 9 -32.08 1.80 20.97
N LEU A 10 -33.03 2.34 20.21
CA LEU A 10 -32.95 3.61 19.50
C LEU A 10 -34.12 4.48 19.94
N SER A 11 -33.82 5.72 20.29
CA SER A 11 -34.81 6.76 20.55
C SER A 11 -35.51 7.18 19.25
N ASP A 12 -36.75 7.63 19.39
CA ASP A 12 -37.58 8.03 18.26
C ASP A 12 -36.97 9.25 17.54
N GLY A 13 -36.95 9.21 16.20
CA GLY A 13 -36.30 10.25 15.38
C GLY A 13 -34.78 10.12 15.18
N THR A 14 -34.13 9.10 15.75
CA THR A 14 -32.70 8.82 15.50
C THR A 14 -32.47 8.47 14.03
N LEU A 15 -31.42 8.99 13.38
CA LEU A 15 -31.06 8.69 11.99
C LEU A 15 -29.98 7.59 11.86
N PHE A 16 -29.16 7.42 12.90
CA PHE A 16 -28.04 6.46 12.95
C PHE A 16 -27.89 5.84 14.33
N CYS A 17 -27.58 4.54 14.39
CA CYS A 17 -27.29 3.86 15.65
C CYS A 17 -25.96 4.33 16.24
N GLY A 18 -25.96 4.88 17.46
CA GLY A 18 -24.75 5.34 18.15
C GLY A 18 -23.77 4.23 18.55
N ASN A 19 -24.22 2.97 18.56
CA ASN A 19 -23.38 1.82 18.94
C ASN A 19 -22.63 1.21 17.74
N CYS A 20 -23.34 0.91 16.65
CA CYS A 20 -22.74 0.25 15.47
C CYS A 20 -22.64 1.15 14.23
N GLY A 21 -23.14 2.39 14.28
CA GLY A 21 -23.07 3.37 13.19
C GLY A 21 -24.06 3.14 12.04
N SER A 22 -24.92 2.12 12.10
CA SER A 22 -25.85 1.80 11.00
C SER A 22 -26.96 2.85 10.86
N SER A 23 -27.25 3.25 9.62
CA SER A 23 -28.37 4.15 9.32
C SER A 23 -29.70 3.43 9.52
N VAL A 24 -30.62 4.08 10.23
CA VAL A 24 -31.92 3.48 10.55
C VAL A 24 -32.98 3.84 9.50
N THR A 25 -32.72 4.86 8.67
CA THR A 25 -33.58 5.34 7.59
C THR A 25 -33.34 4.66 6.24
N ALA A 26 -32.23 3.92 6.06
CA ALA A 26 -31.90 3.27 4.79
C ALA A 26 -32.88 2.14 4.37
N ALA A 27 -33.80 1.73 5.26
CA ALA A 27 -34.82 0.74 4.93
C ALA A 27 -36.01 1.28 4.10
N ARG A 28 -36.01 2.56 3.68
CA ARG A 28 -37.08 3.15 2.85
C ARG A 28 -36.69 3.50 1.42
N VAL A 29 -35.56 3.01 0.91
CA VAL A 29 -35.18 3.20 -0.49
C VAL A 29 -35.21 1.87 -1.25
N ARG A 30 -36.31 1.75 -2.00
CA ARG A 30 -36.51 0.93 -3.21
C ARG A 30 -36.71 -0.60 -3.01
N PRO A 31 -37.78 -1.18 -3.60
CA PRO A 31 -37.85 -2.63 -3.82
C PRO A 31 -36.59 -3.10 -4.56
N PRO A 32 -36.14 -4.37 -4.39
CA PRO A 32 -34.97 -4.87 -5.11
C PRO A 32 -35.16 -4.58 -6.60
N ALA A 33 -34.31 -3.69 -7.13
CA ALA A 33 -34.30 -3.44 -8.55
C ALA A 33 -33.96 -4.76 -9.22
N VAL A 34 -34.85 -5.16 -10.13
CA VAL A 34 -34.73 -6.26 -11.09
C VAL A 34 -33.26 -6.60 -11.36
N ALA A 35 -32.92 -7.89 -11.20
CA ALA A 35 -31.61 -8.40 -11.54
C ALA A 35 -31.23 -7.92 -12.96
N ASP A 36 -30.17 -7.13 -13.04
CA ASP A 36 -29.66 -6.61 -14.29
C ASP A 36 -29.26 -7.79 -15.18
N SER A 37 -29.89 -7.91 -16.35
CA SER A 37 -29.66 -8.99 -17.31
C SER A 37 -28.37 -8.82 -18.11
N ARG A 38 -27.57 -7.79 -17.81
CA ARG A 38 -26.23 -7.66 -18.37
C ARG A 38 -25.32 -8.72 -17.75
N PRO A 39 -24.58 -9.51 -18.56
CA PRO A 39 -23.60 -10.44 -18.01
C PRO A 39 -22.63 -9.66 -17.13
N SER A 40 -22.47 -10.11 -15.89
CA SER A 40 -21.49 -9.53 -14.97
C SER A 40 -20.10 -9.67 -15.58
N ASP A 41 -19.30 -8.60 -15.57
CA ASP A 41 -17.90 -8.54 -16.06
C ASP A 41 -16.92 -9.45 -15.29
N THR A 42 -17.44 -10.37 -14.48
CA THR A 42 -16.69 -11.41 -13.77
C THR A 42 -16.73 -12.72 -14.55
N SER A 43 -16.33 -12.69 -15.82
CA SER A 43 -15.89 -13.92 -16.48
C SER A 43 -14.56 -14.35 -15.86
N ILE A 44 -14.58 -15.42 -15.07
CA ILE A 44 -13.38 -16.14 -14.66
C ILE A 44 -12.71 -16.63 -15.95
N VAL A 45 -11.64 -15.96 -16.37
CA VAL A 45 -10.83 -16.41 -17.51
C VAL A 45 -10.02 -17.62 -17.05
N GLU A 46 -10.29 -18.78 -17.63
CA GLU A 46 -9.46 -19.97 -17.42
C GLU A 46 -8.01 -19.69 -17.81
N ARG A 47 -7.05 -20.09 -16.95
CA ARG A 47 -5.63 -19.98 -17.28
C ARG A 47 -5.29 -20.93 -18.42
N LEU A 48 -4.72 -20.39 -19.50
CA LEU A 48 -4.06 -21.22 -20.50
C LEU A 48 -2.89 -22.00 -19.85
N PRO A 49 -2.68 -23.29 -20.21
CA PRO A 49 -1.53 -24.05 -19.74
C PRO A 49 -0.22 -23.46 -20.29
N LYS A 50 0.77 -23.31 -19.41
CA LYS A 50 2.14 -22.89 -19.77
C LYS A 50 2.75 -23.92 -20.73
N PRO A 51 3.36 -23.50 -21.87
CA PRO A 51 4.15 -24.43 -22.67
C PRO A 51 5.37 -24.88 -21.86
N ALA A 52 5.54 -26.19 -21.74
CA ALA A 52 6.77 -26.79 -21.24
C ALA A 52 7.87 -26.60 -22.29
N VAL A 53 8.73 -25.61 -22.09
CA VAL A 53 9.98 -25.51 -22.86
C VAL A 53 11.00 -26.45 -22.23
N ALA A 54 11.03 -27.69 -22.71
CA ALA A 54 12.18 -28.57 -22.56
C ALA A 54 13.25 -28.14 -23.56
N GLY A 55 14.02 -27.11 -23.20
CA GLY A 55 15.21 -26.69 -23.93
C GLY A 55 16.44 -27.31 -23.29
N ARG A 56 17.01 -28.35 -23.92
CA ARG A 56 18.30 -28.93 -23.55
C ARG A 56 19.39 -28.02 -24.11
N PHE A 57 20.15 -27.34 -23.24
CA PHE A 57 21.35 -26.60 -23.66
C PHE A 57 22.41 -27.59 -24.19
N PRO A 58 22.93 -27.43 -25.43
CA PRO A 58 24.06 -28.21 -25.90
C PRO A 58 25.36 -27.76 -25.22
N GLY A 59 26.05 -28.74 -24.62
CA GLY A 59 27.50 -28.94 -24.62
C GLY A 59 28.41 -27.75 -24.27
N ALA A 60 28.98 -27.80 -23.07
CA ALA A 60 30.24 -27.14 -22.77
C ALA A 60 31.36 -27.75 -23.62
N GLU A 61 32.12 -26.91 -24.34
CA GLU A 61 33.43 -27.27 -24.86
C GLU A 61 34.49 -26.83 -23.84
N PRO A 62 35.48 -27.67 -23.50
CA PRO A 62 36.54 -27.30 -22.56
C PRO A 62 37.53 -26.39 -23.28
N LEU A 63 37.72 -25.17 -22.76
CA LEU A 63 38.82 -24.31 -23.15
C LEU A 63 40.02 -24.58 -22.26
N ASP A 64 41.17 -24.67 -22.92
CA ASP A 64 42.48 -25.13 -22.49
C ASP A 64 42.99 -24.61 -21.13
N ASP A 65 43.71 -25.53 -20.48
CA ASP A 65 44.49 -25.39 -19.27
C ASP A 65 45.62 -24.36 -19.46
N ALA A 66 45.44 -23.16 -18.91
CA ALA A 66 46.52 -22.21 -18.68
C ALA A 66 46.51 -21.85 -17.18
N PRO A 67 47.61 -22.03 -16.43
CA PRO A 67 47.64 -21.71 -15.02
C PRO A 67 47.60 -20.19 -14.85
N ILE A 68 46.43 -19.67 -14.50
CA ILE A 68 46.30 -18.30 -14.00
C ILE A 68 46.81 -18.33 -12.56
N LEU A 69 47.94 -17.66 -12.31
CA LEU A 69 48.41 -17.35 -10.96
C LEU A 69 47.29 -16.59 -10.23
N VAL A 70 46.66 -17.23 -9.26
CA VAL A 70 45.78 -16.56 -8.30
C VAL A 70 46.68 -15.89 -7.26
N GLU A 71 47.05 -14.63 -7.52
CA GLU A 71 47.51 -13.77 -6.44
C GLU A 71 46.31 -13.46 -5.54
N ASP A 72 46.49 -13.83 -4.27
CA ASP A 72 45.59 -13.62 -3.13
C ASP A 72 45.41 -12.11 -2.93
N LEU A 73 44.44 -11.52 -3.64
CA LEU A 73 44.01 -10.14 -3.40
C LEU A 73 42.94 -10.15 -2.31
N ASP A 74 43.42 -9.89 -1.11
CA ASP A 74 42.83 -9.09 -0.05
C ASP A 74 41.32 -9.25 0.19
N ALA A 75 41.01 -9.75 1.38
CA ALA A 75 39.70 -9.72 1.99
C ALA A 75 39.05 -8.33 1.86
N ALA A 76 38.12 -8.21 0.90
CA ALA A 76 37.25 -7.04 0.82
C ALA A 76 36.45 -6.94 2.13
N PRO A 77 36.38 -5.76 2.77
CA PRO A 77 35.45 -5.56 3.88
C PRO A 77 34.02 -5.84 3.39
N PRO A 78 33.11 -6.35 4.25
CA PRO A 78 31.73 -6.54 3.85
C PRO A 78 31.21 -5.19 3.36
N VAL A 79 30.69 -5.16 2.13
CA VAL A 79 29.99 -3.99 1.60
C VAL A 79 28.74 -3.87 2.44
N GLU A 80 28.77 -3.05 3.50
CA GLU A 80 27.56 -2.59 4.16
C GLU A 80 26.70 -1.95 3.07
N GLU A 81 25.64 -2.64 2.66
CA GLU A 81 24.63 -2.09 1.76
C GLU A 81 24.16 -0.78 2.38
N ALA A 82 24.58 0.35 1.80
CA ALA A 82 24.26 1.66 2.30
C ALA A 82 22.73 1.76 2.44
N GLN A 83 22.23 1.73 3.68
CA GLN A 83 20.81 1.79 3.96
C GLN A 83 20.31 3.16 3.51
N VAL A 84 19.55 3.19 2.42
CA VAL A 84 18.97 4.43 1.90
C VAL A 84 17.86 4.84 2.86
N THR A 85 18.02 5.99 3.52
CA THR A 85 17.00 6.60 4.37
C THR A 85 16.27 7.73 3.65
N TYR A 86 14.97 7.83 3.87
CA TYR A 86 14.13 8.93 3.40
C TYR A 86 13.55 9.68 4.59
N THR A 87 13.29 10.97 4.45
CA THR A 87 12.55 11.73 5.46
C THR A 87 11.14 12.03 4.94
N LEU A 88 10.13 11.73 5.75
CA LEU A 88 8.73 12.03 5.47
C LEU A 88 8.30 13.21 6.34
N SER A 89 8.10 14.37 5.74
CA SER A 89 7.68 15.59 6.42
C SER A 89 6.17 15.77 6.29
N PHE A 90 5.43 15.58 7.38
CA PHE A 90 3.97 15.64 7.38
C PHE A 90 3.44 17.07 7.52
N SER A 91 2.31 17.36 6.87
CA SER A 91 1.56 18.61 6.97
C SER A 91 1.17 18.96 8.41
N THR A 92 1.05 17.93 9.26
CA THR A 92 0.68 18.03 10.67
C THR A 92 1.86 18.42 11.58
N GLY A 93 3.06 18.57 11.01
CA GLY A 93 4.27 19.03 11.70
C GLY A 93 5.39 18.00 11.89
N PRO A 94 5.15 16.72 12.23
CA PRO A 94 6.23 15.78 12.48
C PRO A 94 6.97 15.43 11.19
N SER A 95 8.29 15.25 11.29
CA SER A 95 9.11 14.66 10.23
C SER A 95 9.67 13.34 10.75
N VAL A 96 9.57 12.28 9.95
CA VAL A 96 9.94 10.92 10.36
C VAL A 96 10.93 10.36 9.35
N GLU A 97 12.07 9.86 9.84
CA GLU A 97 13.06 9.18 9.01
C GLU A 97 12.69 7.70 8.84
N VAL A 98 12.64 7.24 7.59
CA VAL A 98 12.26 5.89 7.22
C VAL A 98 13.39 5.16 6.49
N SER A 99 13.70 3.95 6.94
CA SER A 99 14.81 3.11 6.46
C SER A 99 14.39 1.70 6.02
N GLY A 100 13.08 1.43 5.98
CA GLY A 100 12.54 0.10 5.72
C GLY A 100 11.07 0.15 5.33
N THR A 101 10.30 -0.83 5.78
CA THR A 101 8.86 -0.93 5.54
C THR A 101 8.04 -0.33 6.67
N GLY A 102 6.87 0.19 6.36
CA GLY A 102 6.01 0.75 7.39
C GLY A 102 4.60 1.05 6.95
N LEU A 103 3.78 1.38 7.94
CA LEU A 103 2.37 1.75 7.75
C LEU A 103 2.15 3.19 8.18
N ILE A 104 1.37 3.92 7.40
CA ILE A 104 0.97 5.30 7.68
C ILE A 104 -0.54 5.35 7.85
N GLY A 105 -1.01 6.03 8.88
CA GLY A 105 -2.43 6.34 9.04
C GLY A 105 -2.73 7.00 10.38
N ARG A 106 -4.00 7.25 10.67
CA ARG A 106 -4.37 7.90 11.96
C ARG A 106 -4.25 6.98 13.17
N ARG A 107 -4.32 5.66 12.95
CA ARG A 107 -4.18 4.59 13.96
C ARG A 107 -3.65 3.34 13.26
N PRO A 108 -2.38 3.33 12.85
CA PRO A 108 -1.81 2.22 12.12
C PRO A 108 -1.73 1.00 13.04
N ILE A 109 -2.22 -0.15 12.55
CA ILE A 109 -2.17 -1.44 13.25
C ILE A 109 -1.61 -2.46 12.26
N THR A 110 -0.67 -3.29 12.71
CA THR A 110 -0.15 -4.42 11.94
C THR A 110 -1.14 -5.57 11.91
N GLN A 111 -1.26 -6.24 10.77
CA GLN A 111 -2.03 -7.47 10.72
C GLN A 111 -1.24 -8.65 11.31
N PRO A 112 -1.92 -9.70 11.80
CA PRO A 112 -1.25 -10.91 12.27
C PRO A 112 -0.37 -11.52 11.16
N GLY A 113 0.92 -11.64 11.42
CA GLY A 113 1.91 -12.15 10.45
C GLY A 113 2.50 -11.12 9.50
N GLU A 114 2.07 -9.85 9.58
CA GLU A 114 2.65 -8.74 8.83
C GLU A 114 3.86 -8.19 9.61
N GLN A 115 5.03 -8.19 8.98
CA GLN A 115 6.25 -7.59 9.53
C GLN A 115 6.44 -6.22 8.88
N VAL A 116 6.39 -5.18 9.71
CA VAL A 116 6.72 -3.82 9.31
C VAL A 116 7.65 -3.22 10.35
N ASP A 117 8.58 -2.41 9.88
CA ASP A 117 9.62 -1.82 10.74
C ASP A 117 9.07 -0.60 11.48
N GLN A 118 8.18 0.17 10.85
CA GLN A 118 7.71 1.45 11.38
C GLN A 118 6.19 1.65 11.27
N LEU A 119 5.60 2.24 12.31
CA LEU A 119 4.20 2.65 12.35
C LEU A 119 4.11 4.16 12.55
N ILE A 120 3.72 4.88 11.49
CA ILE A 120 3.67 6.32 11.49
C ILE A 120 2.23 6.78 11.69
N THR A 121 2.00 7.43 12.83
CA THR A 121 0.68 7.97 13.18
C THR A 121 0.54 9.39 12.67
N VAL A 122 -0.50 9.65 11.89
CA VAL A 122 -0.86 10.99 11.37
C VAL A 122 -1.98 11.57 12.23
N ASP A 123 -1.76 12.74 12.83
CA ASP A 123 -2.79 13.47 13.56
C ASP A 123 -3.78 14.10 12.57
N ASP A 124 -4.95 13.49 12.44
CA ASP A 124 -6.00 13.97 11.53
C ASP A 124 -7.35 14.04 12.26
N PRO A 125 -7.67 15.19 12.89
CA PRO A 125 -8.90 15.36 13.64
C PRO A 125 -10.14 15.36 12.75
N ALA A 126 -9.98 15.69 11.45
CA ALA A 126 -11.04 15.65 10.44
C ALA A 126 -11.44 14.21 10.04
N ARG A 127 -10.65 13.20 10.42
CA ARG A 127 -10.87 11.77 10.11
C ARG A 127 -10.88 11.45 8.61
N SER A 128 -10.23 12.27 7.80
CA SER A 128 -9.94 12.08 6.37
C SER A 128 -8.95 10.94 6.11
N VAL A 129 -7.99 10.72 7.02
CA VAL A 129 -6.99 9.65 6.94
C VAL A 129 -7.55 8.37 7.54
N SER A 130 -7.42 7.25 6.82
CA SER A 130 -7.85 5.92 7.31
C SER A 130 -6.99 5.45 8.49
N LYS A 131 -7.47 4.43 9.24
CA LYS A 131 -6.70 3.87 10.38
C LYS A 131 -5.30 3.46 9.95
N THR A 132 -5.24 2.60 8.92
CA THR A 132 -4.06 2.31 8.11
C THR A 132 -4.40 2.79 6.70
N HIS A 133 -3.78 3.86 6.24
CA HIS A 133 -4.11 4.53 4.96
C HIS A 133 -3.25 3.99 3.82
N LEU A 134 -1.94 3.90 4.03
CA LEU A 134 -1.01 3.35 3.05
C LEU A 134 0.12 2.59 3.74
N GLU A 135 0.74 1.71 2.98
CA GLU A 135 2.01 1.07 3.32
C GLU A 135 3.12 1.72 2.49
N PHE A 136 4.32 1.75 3.05
CA PHE A 136 5.53 2.15 2.34
C PHE A 136 6.62 1.10 2.53
N GLY A 137 7.61 1.15 1.66
CA GLY A 137 8.84 0.40 1.82
C GLY A 137 9.95 0.93 0.93
N ILE A 138 11.16 0.47 1.19
CA ILE A 138 12.33 0.78 0.37
C ILE A 138 12.79 -0.52 -0.25
N GLU A 139 12.79 -0.58 -1.57
CA GLU A 139 13.20 -1.76 -2.35
C GLU A 139 14.24 -1.32 -3.37
N ALA A 140 15.41 -1.96 -3.37
CA ALA A 140 16.56 -1.58 -4.22
C ALA A 140 16.95 -0.09 -4.11
N GLY A 141 16.78 0.51 -2.92
CA GLY A 141 17.09 1.92 -2.65
C GLY A 141 16.04 2.92 -3.14
N GLU A 142 14.89 2.45 -3.66
CA GLU A 142 13.78 3.30 -4.08
C GLU A 142 12.60 3.19 -3.10
N LEU A 143 12.06 4.34 -2.67
CA LEU A 143 10.85 4.39 -1.87
C LEU A 143 9.63 4.05 -2.75
N TRP A 144 8.80 3.14 -2.27
CA TRP A 144 7.51 2.82 -2.85
C TRP A 144 6.41 3.02 -1.81
N ILE A 145 5.22 3.37 -2.30
CA ILE A 145 4.00 3.49 -1.51
C ILE A 145 2.91 2.61 -2.13
N CYS A 146 1.99 2.13 -1.32
CA CYS A 146 0.82 1.38 -1.77
C CYS A 146 -0.39 1.74 -0.89
N ASP A 147 -1.47 2.16 -1.54
CA ASP A 147 -2.69 2.53 -0.83
C ASP A 147 -3.37 1.28 -0.26
N ARG A 148 -3.71 1.31 1.03
CA ARG A 148 -4.26 0.18 1.80
C ARG A 148 -5.80 0.18 1.77
N TYR A 149 -6.40 0.41 0.61
CA TYR A 149 -7.85 0.57 0.42
C TYR A 149 -8.39 1.70 1.29
N SER A 150 -7.73 2.85 1.24
CA SER A 150 -8.14 4.02 2.01
C SER A 150 -9.49 4.56 1.53
N GLY A 151 -10.25 5.17 2.45
CA GLY A 151 -11.57 5.73 2.11
C GLY A 151 -11.52 6.94 1.17
N ASN A 152 -10.52 7.80 1.32
CA ASN A 152 -10.38 9.05 0.55
C ASN A 152 -9.38 8.96 -0.61
N GLY A 153 -8.58 7.89 -0.67
CA GLY A 153 -7.54 7.70 -1.68
C GLY A 153 -6.23 8.43 -1.36
N THR A 154 -5.20 8.05 -2.14
CA THR A 154 -3.85 8.61 -2.09
C THR A 154 -3.48 9.20 -3.45
N VAL A 155 -2.92 10.41 -3.49
CA VAL A 155 -2.45 11.06 -4.73
C VAL A 155 -0.97 11.40 -4.59
N ALA A 156 -0.14 10.96 -5.53
CA ALA A 156 1.29 11.27 -5.54
C ALA A 156 1.58 12.37 -6.57
N HIS A 157 2.27 13.43 -6.14
CA HIS A 157 2.69 14.58 -6.93
C HIS A 157 4.22 14.58 -7.04
N PRO A 158 4.79 13.96 -8.10
CA PRO A 158 6.23 13.90 -8.27
C PRO A 158 6.79 15.28 -8.60
N LEU A 159 8.05 15.52 -8.25
CA LEU A 159 8.72 16.77 -8.56
C LEU A 159 8.82 16.97 -10.09
N GLY A 160 8.13 17.99 -10.62
CA GLY A 160 8.08 18.27 -12.06
C GLY A 160 7.26 17.28 -12.89
N GLY A 161 6.50 16.40 -12.24
CA GLY A 161 5.64 15.41 -12.89
C GLY A 161 4.15 15.75 -12.81
N VAL A 162 3.33 14.91 -13.47
CA VAL A 162 1.86 14.98 -13.35
C VAL A 162 1.44 14.23 -12.08
N ALA A 163 0.45 14.77 -11.37
CA ALA A 163 -0.18 14.11 -10.23
C ALA A 163 -0.78 12.75 -10.64
N ARG A 164 -0.55 11.73 -9.83
CA ARG A 164 -0.99 10.36 -10.08
C ARG A 164 -1.86 9.88 -8.93
N LEU A 165 -3.11 9.56 -9.22
CA LEU A 165 -3.97 8.85 -8.27
C LEU A 165 -3.43 7.43 -8.09
N CYS A 166 -3.14 7.06 -6.85
CA CYS A 166 -2.64 5.73 -6.51
C CYS A 166 -3.83 4.77 -6.40
N GLU A 167 -3.82 3.72 -7.21
CA GLU A 167 -4.77 2.62 -7.12
C GLU A 167 -4.52 1.80 -5.84
N ALA A 168 -5.60 1.47 -5.12
CA ALA A 168 -5.52 0.64 -3.92
C ALA A 168 -4.90 -0.73 -4.22
N GLY A 169 -3.97 -1.17 -3.37
CA GLY A 169 -3.25 -2.44 -3.50
C GLY A 169 -2.14 -2.44 -4.55
N ARG A 170 -1.90 -1.33 -5.24
CA ARG A 170 -0.83 -1.22 -6.23
C ARG A 170 0.34 -0.39 -5.68
N ARG A 171 1.56 -0.88 -5.92
CA ARG A 171 2.79 -0.18 -5.54
C ARG A 171 3.15 0.89 -6.58
N TYR A 172 3.43 2.09 -6.08
CA TYR A 172 3.90 3.24 -6.85
C TYR A 172 5.26 3.68 -6.32
N ARG A 173 6.23 3.81 -7.22
CA ARG A 173 7.55 4.36 -6.88
C ARG A 173 7.47 5.88 -6.77
N VAL A 174 8.06 6.39 -5.68
CA VAL A 174 8.13 7.81 -5.37
C VAL A 174 9.59 8.20 -5.16
N THR A 175 9.96 9.35 -5.70
CA THR A 175 11.31 9.91 -5.57
C THR A 175 11.32 11.01 -4.51
N ARG A 176 12.51 11.40 -4.06
CA ARG A 176 12.68 12.63 -3.26
C ARG A 176 12.08 13.83 -4.00
N GLY A 177 11.48 14.74 -3.25
CA GLY A 177 10.68 15.87 -3.74
C GLY A 177 9.24 15.51 -4.13
N THR A 178 8.80 14.27 -3.97
CA THR A 178 7.39 13.90 -4.19
C THR A 178 6.54 14.33 -3.01
N ARG A 179 5.45 15.04 -3.29
CA ARG A 179 4.38 15.29 -2.32
C ARG A 179 3.32 14.21 -2.43
N VAL A 180 2.97 13.56 -1.34
CA VAL A 180 1.92 12.53 -1.31
C VAL A 180 0.75 13.06 -0.48
N GLU A 181 -0.40 13.20 -1.11
CA GLU A 181 -1.67 13.57 -0.48
C GLU A 181 -2.40 12.30 -0.01
N ILE A 182 -2.86 12.30 1.23
CA ILE A 182 -3.58 11.21 1.91
C ILE A 182 -4.84 11.78 2.57
N GLY A 183 -5.98 11.67 1.88
CA GLY A 183 -7.18 12.40 2.31
C GLY A 183 -6.95 13.91 2.28
N ASP A 184 -7.16 14.61 3.40
CA ASP A 184 -6.97 16.06 3.50
C ASP A 184 -5.58 16.44 4.05
N GLN A 185 -4.74 15.45 4.38
CA GLN A 185 -3.37 15.64 4.84
C GLN A 185 -2.38 15.32 3.72
N TRP A 186 -1.14 15.76 3.87
CA TRP A 186 -0.08 15.43 2.92
C TRP A 186 1.25 15.24 3.63
N PHE A 187 2.20 14.60 2.95
CA PHE A 187 3.60 14.59 3.37
C PHE A 187 4.54 14.77 2.17
N ASP A 188 5.66 15.43 2.41
CA ASP A 188 6.74 15.58 1.43
C ASP A 188 7.82 14.54 1.70
N VAL A 189 8.34 13.92 0.64
CA VAL A 189 9.45 12.96 0.70
C VAL A 189 10.77 13.69 0.43
N SER A 190 11.75 13.61 1.33
CA SER A 190 13.10 14.19 1.18
C SER A 190 14.24 13.19 1.39
#